data_AF-A0A7K2MJ76-F1
#
_entry.id   AF-A0A7K2MJ76-F1
#
_cell.length_a   1.000
_cell.length_b   1.000
_cell.length_c   1.000
_cell.angle_alpha   90.00
_cell.angle_beta   90.00
_cell.angle_gamma   90.00
#
_symmetry.space_group_name_H-M   'P 1'
#
loop_
_entity.id
_entity.type
_entity.pdbx_description
1 polymer ?
#
loop_
_entity_poly.entity_id
_entity_poly.type
_entity_poly.pdbx_seq_one_letter_code
_entity_poly.pdbx_strand_id
1 'polypeptide(L)'
;ENLTVGKGQFDWARKKKDDLPVGLPQPNFWLNESKKKDDAARLEHATMPVENFKSFMDNPVPGMAEPPKAQEVYKVLDNVMSGLLTNEDADIDKLLSTAEQQVNQVLATQ
;
A
#
# COMPACT_ATOMS: atom_id res chain seq x y z
N GLU A 1 -2.05 19.88 4.12
CA GLU A 1 -2.48 20.23 2.74
C GLU A 1 -2.48 19.06 1.74
N ASN A 2 -1.86 17.90 2.03
CA ASN A 2 -1.78 16.77 1.08
C ASN A 2 -2.95 15.77 1.13
N LEU A 3 -3.79 15.82 2.16
CA LEU A 3 -4.96 14.94 2.34
C LEU A 3 -6.26 15.74 2.29
N THR A 4 -6.58 16.29 1.12
CA THR A 4 -7.84 16.99 0.84
C THR A 4 -8.40 16.55 -0.51
N VAL A 5 -9.69 16.25 -0.59
CA VAL A 5 -10.37 15.86 -1.86
C VAL A 5 -10.12 16.92 -2.93
N GLY A 6 -9.72 16.49 -4.13
CA GLY A 6 -9.50 17.37 -5.28
C GLY A 6 -8.26 18.28 -5.17
N LYS A 7 -7.36 18.02 -4.22
CA LYS A 7 -6.10 18.78 -4.03
C LYS A 7 -4.92 17.83 -3.94
N GLY A 8 -3.71 18.36 -4.16
CA GLY A 8 -2.48 17.60 -4.00
C GLY A 8 -2.50 16.31 -4.83
N GLN A 9 -2.33 15.16 -4.19
CA GLN A 9 -2.34 13.85 -4.85
C GLN A 9 -3.73 13.37 -5.34
N PHE A 10 -4.81 14.03 -4.90
CA PHE A 10 -6.20 13.74 -5.29
C PHE A 10 -6.73 14.70 -6.37
N ASP A 11 -5.87 15.56 -6.91
CA ASP A 11 -6.17 16.38 -8.08
C ASP A 11 -6.03 15.52 -9.35
N TRP A 12 -7.11 14.81 -9.68
CA TRP A 12 -7.13 13.84 -10.78
C TRP A 12 -7.02 14.50 -12.15
N ALA A 13 -7.55 15.72 -12.31
CA ALA A 13 -7.40 16.50 -13.54
C ALA A 13 -5.93 16.82 -13.81
N ARG A 14 -5.20 17.28 -12.78
CA ARG A 14 -3.76 17.54 -12.90
C ARG A 14 -2.98 16.26 -13.19
N LYS A 15 -3.27 15.15 -12.49
CA LYS A 15 -2.61 13.86 -12.76
C LYS A 15 -2.78 13.41 -14.21
N LYS A 16 -4.00 13.50 -14.76
CA LYS A 16 -4.26 13.18 -16.17
C LYS A 16 -3.45 14.09 -17.10
N LYS A 17 -3.40 15.40 -16.81
CA LYS A 17 -2.62 16.38 -17.59
C LYS A 17 -1.12 16.09 -17.55
N ASP A 18 -0.62 15.58 -16.44
CA ASP A 18 0.79 15.23 -16.23
C ASP A 18 1.13 13.81 -16.74
N ASP A 19 0.24 13.18 -17.52
CA ASP A 19 0.37 11.81 -18.04
C ASP A 19 0.56 10.73 -16.96
N LEU A 20 0.07 10.99 -15.75
CA LEU A 20 0.04 10.02 -14.66
C LEU A 20 -1.24 9.17 -14.70
N PRO A 21 -1.18 7.90 -14.28
CA PRO A 21 -2.34 7.02 -14.30
C PRO A 21 -3.43 7.49 -13.32
N VAL A 22 -4.67 7.52 -13.80
CA VAL A 22 -5.88 7.82 -13.02
C VAL A 22 -6.84 6.64 -13.16
N GLY A 23 -7.39 6.19 -12.03
CA GLY A 23 -8.31 5.05 -11.98
C GLY A 23 -7.66 3.71 -11.58
N LEU A 24 -6.42 3.73 -11.08
CA LEU A 24 -5.83 2.55 -10.45
C LEU A 24 -6.64 2.12 -9.20
N PRO A 25 -6.71 0.80 -8.91
CA PRO A 25 -7.33 0.30 -7.70
C PRO A 25 -6.53 0.80 -6.49
N GLN A 26 -7.20 1.46 -5.56
CA GLN A 26 -6.60 2.00 -4.34
C GLN A 26 -7.59 1.85 -3.18
N PRO A 27 -7.10 1.63 -1.94
CA PRO A 27 -7.95 1.70 -0.76
C PRO A 27 -8.70 3.03 -0.68
N ASN A 28 -9.91 3.01 -0.11
CA ASN A 28 -10.70 4.22 0.05
C ASN A 28 -10.07 5.12 1.12
N PHE A 29 -9.51 6.26 0.70
CA PHE A 29 -9.03 7.31 1.62
C PHE A 29 -10.17 8.13 2.22
N TRP A 30 -11.33 8.13 1.58
CA TRP A 30 -12.47 8.95 1.93
C TRP A 30 -13.68 8.11 2.30
N LEU A 31 -14.57 8.70 3.10
CA LEU A 31 -15.86 8.14 3.46
C LEU A 31 -16.99 9.12 3.05
N ASN A 32 -18.23 8.60 3.01
CA ASN A 32 -19.45 9.40 2.82
C ASN A 32 -19.38 10.34 1.59
N GLU A 33 -19.75 11.61 1.76
CA GLU A 33 -19.77 12.60 0.68
C GLU A 33 -18.40 12.88 0.08
N SER A 34 -17.33 12.85 0.88
CA SER A 34 -15.97 13.00 0.37
C SER A 34 -15.60 11.87 -0.57
N LYS A 35 -16.02 10.64 -0.27
CA LYS A 35 -15.82 9.48 -1.15
C LYS A 35 -16.55 9.65 -2.47
N LYS A 36 -17.83 10.05 -2.44
CA LYS A 36 -18.61 10.26 -3.67
C LYS A 36 -17.95 11.29 -4.59
N LYS A 37 -17.47 12.41 -4.02
CA LYS A 37 -16.77 13.46 -4.78
C LYS A 37 -15.47 12.97 -5.38
N ASP A 38 -14.65 12.26 -4.60
CA ASP A 38 -13.38 11.73 -5.08
C ASP A 38 -13.55 10.66 -6.16
N ASP A 39 -14.49 9.72 -5.98
CA ASP A 39 -14.78 8.67 -6.96
C ASP A 39 -15.30 9.26 -8.27
N ALA A 40 -16.19 10.25 -8.22
CA ALA A 40 -16.71 10.92 -9.41
C ALA A 40 -15.58 11.61 -10.20
N ALA A 41 -14.73 12.37 -9.52
CA ALA A 41 -13.60 13.06 -10.15
C ALA A 41 -12.56 12.06 -10.70
N ARG A 42 -12.31 10.95 -10.00
CA ARG A 42 -11.40 9.90 -10.45
C ARG A 42 -11.94 9.18 -11.68
N LEU A 43 -13.25 8.93 -11.76
CA LEU A 43 -13.89 8.33 -12.93
C LEU A 43 -13.86 9.28 -14.14
N GLU A 44 -14.18 10.56 -13.94
CA GLU A 44 -14.16 11.60 -14.99
C GLU A 44 -12.76 11.74 -15.63
N HIS A 45 -11.71 11.64 -14.83
CA HIS A 45 -10.33 11.80 -15.29
C HIS A 45 -9.59 10.48 -15.52
N ALA A 46 -10.28 9.34 -15.50
CA ALA A 46 -9.65 8.04 -15.68
C ALA A 46 -8.86 7.93 -17.00
N THR A 47 -7.69 7.32 -16.92
CA THR A 47 -6.82 6.97 -18.06
C THR A 47 -6.57 5.46 -18.16
N MET A 48 -7.03 4.71 -17.16
CA MET A 48 -6.91 3.26 -17.07
C MET A 48 -8.25 2.56 -17.35
N PRO A 49 -8.26 1.28 -17.76
CA PRO A 49 -9.49 0.49 -17.92
C PRO A 49 -10.10 0.13 -16.55
N VAL A 50 -10.85 1.06 -15.96
CA VAL A 50 -11.36 0.97 -14.58
C VAL A 50 -12.24 -0.26 -14.33
N GLU A 51 -12.91 -0.79 -15.37
CA GLU A 51 -13.74 -1.99 -15.27
C GLU A 51 -12.94 -3.24 -14.89
N ASN A 52 -11.65 -3.30 -15.22
CA ASN A 52 -10.77 -4.40 -14.82
C ASN A 52 -10.61 -4.48 -13.29
N PHE A 53 -10.97 -3.43 -12.56
CA PHE A 53 -10.82 -3.31 -11.11
C PHE A 53 -12.17 -3.29 -10.38
N LYS A 54 -13.28 -3.52 -11.09
CA LYS A 54 -14.64 -3.47 -10.51
C LYS A 54 -14.79 -4.40 -9.30
N SER A 55 -14.30 -5.63 -9.40
CA SER A 55 -14.34 -6.60 -8.29
C SER A 55 -13.63 -6.09 -7.03
N PHE A 56 -12.52 -5.38 -7.16
CA PHE A 56 -11.82 -4.79 -6.02
C PHE A 56 -12.62 -3.62 -5.42
N MET A 57 -13.17 -2.75 -6.26
CA MET A 57 -13.90 -1.56 -5.82
C MET A 57 -15.26 -1.88 -5.17
N ASP A 58 -15.95 -2.91 -5.67
CA ASP A 58 -17.25 -3.36 -5.15
C ASP A 58 -17.12 -4.15 -3.83
N ASN A 59 -15.92 -4.60 -3.47
CA ASN A 59 -15.65 -5.38 -2.26
C ASN A 59 -14.62 -4.67 -1.36
N PRO A 60 -14.97 -3.52 -0.76
CA PRO A 60 -14.04 -2.77 0.07
C PRO A 60 -13.66 -3.58 1.32
N VAL A 61 -12.35 -3.81 1.48
CA VAL A 61 -11.80 -4.45 2.68
C VAL A 61 -11.64 -3.38 3.78
N PRO A 62 -12.12 -3.63 5.02
CA PRO A 62 -11.88 -2.73 6.13
C PRO A 62 -10.38 -2.49 6.34
N GLY A 63 -10.00 -1.22 6.52
CA GLY A 63 -8.63 -0.89 6.90
C GLY A 63 -8.31 -1.48 8.27
N MET A 64 -7.24 -2.26 8.34
CA MET A 64 -6.70 -2.75 9.61
C MET A 64 -5.50 -1.88 9.97
N ALA A 65 -5.48 -1.37 11.19
CA ALA A 65 -4.30 -0.68 11.69
C ALA A 65 -3.13 -1.65 11.73
N GLU A 66 -1.95 -1.15 11.38
CA GLU A 66 -0.72 -1.92 11.49
C GLU A 66 -0.53 -2.39 12.95
N PRO A 67 -0.19 -3.67 13.19
CA PRO A 67 0.01 -4.17 14.55
C PRO A 67 1.07 -3.38 15.32
N PRO A 68 0.99 -3.29 16.65
CA PRO A 68 2.10 -2.80 17.45
C PRO A 68 3.38 -3.55 17.09
N LYS A 69 4.54 -2.88 17.08
CA LYS A 69 5.85 -3.50 16.75
C LYS A 69 6.03 -3.97 15.29
N ALA A 70 5.08 -3.80 14.39
CA ALA A 70 5.23 -4.23 13.00
C ALA A 70 6.44 -3.60 12.28
N GLN A 71 6.77 -2.33 12.56
CA GLN A 71 7.98 -1.69 12.04
C GLN A 71 9.28 -2.38 12.52
N GLU A 72 9.30 -2.91 13.75
CA GLU A 72 10.43 -3.68 14.27
C GLU A 72 10.54 -5.05 13.59
N VAL A 73 9.39 -5.67 13.27
CA VAL A 73 9.33 -6.89 12.46
C VAL A 73 9.84 -6.64 11.04
N TYR A 74 9.41 -5.57 10.37
CA TYR A 74 9.90 -5.22 9.03
C TYR A 74 11.41 -4.99 9.00
N LYS A 75 11.94 -4.27 10.01
CA LYS A 75 13.38 -4.07 10.16
C LYS A 75 14.17 -5.39 10.25
N VAL A 76 13.61 -6.42 10.89
CA VAL A 76 14.24 -7.75 10.94
C VAL A 76 14.24 -8.39 9.55
N LEU A 77 13.11 -8.33 8.84
CA LEU A 77 12.94 -8.93 7.51
C LEU A 77 13.75 -8.22 6.42
N ASP A 78 14.07 -6.93 6.59
CA ASP A 78 14.98 -6.21 5.67
C ASP A 78 16.34 -6.90 5.53
N ASN A 79 16.84 -7.55 6.59
CA ASN A 79 18.10 -8.29 6.53
C ASN A 79 18.00 -9.54 5.64
N VAL A 80 16.84 -10.21 5.62
CA VAL A 80 16.58 -11.36 4.74
C VAL A 80 16.61 -10.91 3.28
N MET A 81 15.88 -9.83 2.97
CA MET A 81 15.83 -9.27 1.62
C MET A 81 17.20 -8.77 1.16
N SER A 82 17.92 -8.06 2.04
CA SER A 82 19.28 -7.60 1.76
C SER A 82 20.22 -8.78 1.47
N GLY A 83 20.17 -9.83 2.30
CA GLY A 83 20.97 -11.05 2.10
C GLY A 83 20.70 -11.73 0.75
N LEU A 84 19.43 -11.94 0.42
CA LEU A 84 19.01 -12.56 -0.85
C LEU A 84 19.42 -11.73 -2.08
N LEU A 85 19.28 -10.41 -2.01
CA LEU A 85 19.53 -9.53 -3.15
C LEU A 85 21.01 -9.19 -3.35
N THR A 86 21.88 -9.50 -2.39
CA THR A 86 23.31 -9.14 -2.43
C THR A 86 24.25 -10.33 -2.43
N ASN A 87 23.77 -11.53 -2.12
CA ASN A 87 24.57 -12.75 -2.13
C ASN A 87 23.84 -13.85 -2.92
N GLU A 88 24.44 -14.26 -4.04
CA GLU A 88 23.89 -15.33 -4.89
C GLU A 88 23.87 -16.70 -4.19
N ASP A 89 24.80 -16.92 -3.24
CA ASP A 89 24.91 -18.14 -2.44
C ASP A 89 24.22 -17.99 -1.07
N ALA A 90 23.25 -17.08 -0.95
CA ALA A 90 22.55 -16.86 0.30
C ALA A 90 21.84 -18.14 0.80
N ASP A 91 22.15 -18.53 2.04
CA ASP A 91 21.43 -19.61 2.73
C ASP A 91 20.07 -19.09 3.22
N ILE A 92 19.05 -19.32 2.38
CA ILE A 92 17.68 -18.83 2.59
C ILE A 92 17.10 -19.39 3.90
N ASP A 93 17.29 -20.68 4.16
CA ASP A 93 16.74 -21.35 5.35
C ASP A 93 17.36 -20.77 6.63
N LYS A 94 18.66 -20.50 6.62
CA LYS A 94 19.33 -19.83 7.74
C LYS A 94 18.86 -18.40 7.93
N LEU A 95 18.68 -17.63 6.85
CA LEU A 95 18.20 -16.26 6.92
C LEU A 95 16.79 -16.20 7.50
N LEU A 96 15.88 -17.05 7.03
CA LEU A 96 14.50 -17.12 7.50
C LEU A 96 14.41 -17.59 8.96
N SER A 97 15.14 -18.65 9.34
CA SER A 97 15.14 -19.13 10.74
C SER A 97 15.74 -18.11 11.71
N THR A 98 16.77 -17.36 11.29
CA THR A 98 17.31 -16.26 12.09
C THR A 98 16.30 -15.13 12.27
N ALA A 99 15.62 -14.75 11.17
CA ALA A 99 14.60 -13.72 11.21
C ALA A 99 13.41 -14.13 12.09
N GLU A 100 12.95 -15.39 12.01
CA GLU A 100 11.89 -15.91 12.87
C GLU A 100 12.25 -15.78 14.35
N GLN A 101 13.47 -16.18 14.75
CA GLN A 101 13.94 -16.04 16.13
C GLN A 101 13.92 -14.58 16.60
N GLN A 102 14.37 -13.65 15.76
CA GLN A 102 14.39 -12.22 16.09
C GLN A 102 12.97 -11.62 16.15
N VAL A 103 12.09 -11.99 15.22
CA VAL A 103 10.68 -11.59 15.24
C VAL A 103 10.00 -12.11 16.50
N ASN A 104 10.23 -13.36 16.88
CA ASN A 104 9.67 -13.93 18.11
C ASN A 104 10.13 -13.15 19.36
N GLN A 105 11.37 -12.64 19.39
CA GLN A 105 11.84 -11.77 20.47
C GLN A 105 11.11 -10.42 20.49
N VAL A 106 10.93 -9.79 19.32
CA VAL A 106 10.16 -8.54 19.20
C VAL A 106 8.74 -8.74 19.72
N LEU A 107 8.07 -9.79 19.25
CA LEU A 107 6.68 -10.11 19.62
C LEU A 107 6.52 -10.49 21.10
N ALA A 108 7.54 -11.08 21.72
CA ALA A 108 7.54 -11.37 23.15
C ALA A 108 7.55 -10.11 24.04
N THR A 109 7.83 -8.93 23.47
CA THR A 109 7.85 -7.63 24.16
C THR A 109 6.66 -6.73 23.80
N GLN A 110 5.68 -7.27 23.06
CA GLN A 110 4.48 -6.55 22.62
C GLN A 110 3.50 -6.32 23.77
#